data_AF-A0A139CPG6-F1
#
_entry.id   AF-A0A139CPG6-F1
#
_cell.length_a   1.000
_cell.length_b   1.000
_cell.length_c   1.000
_cell.angle_alpha   90.00
_cell.angle_beta   90.00
_cell.angle_gamma   90.00
#
_symmetry.space_group_name_H-M   'P 1'
#
loop_
_entity.id
_entity.type
_entity.pdbx_description
1 polymer ?
#
loop_
_entity_poly.entity_id
_entity_poly.type
_entity_poly.pdbx_seq_one_letter_code
_entity_poly.pdbx_strand_id
1 'polypeptide(L)'
;MAFTEMKKYLEEKTDFPVREKYDLPASELRFDGGAHARIEISGVESVSNLETMVKEADKRNITVHRVISLVKGATLLDDQELKYFAQ
;
A
#
# COMPACT_ATOMS: atom_id res chain seq x y z
N MET A 1 14.98 -23.47 -5.88
CA MET A 1 14.68 -23.30 -7.31
C MET A 1 13.51 -22.33 -7.50
N ALA A 2 12.27 -22.64 -7.10
CA ALA A 2 11.12 -21.74 -7.29
C ALA A 2 11.28 -20.32 -6.69
N PHE A 3 11.82 -20.19 -5.48
CA PHE A 3 12.05 -18.88 -4.85
C PHE A 3 13.08 -18.03 -5.61
N THR A 4 14.12 -18.66 -6.16
CA THR A 4 15.17 -17.97 -6.93
C THR A 4 14.62 -17.40 -8.23
N GLU A 5 13.79 -18.16 -8.93
CA GLU A 5 13.13 -17.73 -10.17
C GLU A 5 12.13 -16.58 -9.91
N MET A 6 11.32 -16.70 -8.85
CA MET A 6 10.40 -15.63 -8.44
C MET A 6 11.14 -14.34 -8.09
N LYS A 7 12.20 -14.44 -7.29
CA LYS A 7 13.04 -13.29 -6.92
C LYS A 7 13.60 -12.61 -8.16
N LYS A 8 14.19 -13.39 -9.08
CA LYS A 8 14.76 -12.88 -10.33
C LYS A 8 13.72 -12.17 -11.19
N TYR A 9 12.51 -12.74 -11.32
CA TYR A 9 11.42 -12.09 -12.04
C TYR A 9 11.03 -10.74 -11.42
N LEU A 10 10.87 -10.68 -10.09
CA LEU A 10 10.54 -9.44 -9.39
C LEU A 10 11.62 -8.38 -9.59
N GLU A 11 12.89 -8.75 -9.47
CA GLU A 11 14.03 -7.83 -9.63
C GLU A 11 14.23 -7.34 -11.08
N GLU A 12 13.96 -8.19 -12.09
CA GLU A 12 14.25 -7.86 -13.49
C GLU A 12 13.06 -7.33 -14.29
N LYS A 13 11.82 -7.61 -13.85
CA LYS A 13 10.60 -7.37 -14.64
C LYS A 13 9.57 -6.48 -13.97
N THR A 14 9.78 -6.09 -12.71
CA THR A 14 8.83 -5.28 -11.96
C THR A 14 9.54 -4.24 -11.11
N ASP A 15 8.82 -3.21 -10.67
CA ASP A 15 9.31 -2.27 -9.66
C ASP A 15 8.93 -2.69 -8.22
N PHE A 16 8.35 -3.88 -8.07
CA PHE A 16 7.93 -4.38 -6.76
C PHE A 16 9.12 -4.91 -5.96
N PRO A 17 9.19 -4.57 -4.66
CA PRO A 17 10.29 -5.04 -3.83
C PRO A 17 10.13 -6.54 -3.53
N VAL A 18 11.23 -7.29 -3.56
CA VAL A 18 11.26 -8.73 -3.25
C VAL A 18 10.87 -9.03 -1.80
N ARG A 19 11.09 -8.06 -0.91
CA ARG A 19 10.79 -8.12 0.53
C ARG A 19 10.28 -6.77 0.99
N GLU A 20 9.74 -6.70 2.20
CA GLU A 20 9.36 -5.43 2.80
C GLU A 20 10.54 -4.44 2.85
N LYS A 21 10.25 -3.17 2.58
CA LYS A 21 11.24 -2.09 2.58
C LYS A 21 11.56 -1.64 4.02
N TYR A 22 12.21 -2.51 4.79
CA TYR A 22 12.71 -2.19 6.14
C TYR A 22 13.78 -1.07 6.14
N ASP A 23 14.31 -0.75 4.97
CA ASP A 23 15.28 0.32 4.70
C ASP A 23 14.65 1.71 4.54
N LEU A 24 13.32 1.83 4.49
CA LEU A 24 12.66 3.13 4.48
C LEU A 24 12.97 3.92 5.75
N PRO A 25 13.13 5.26 5.65
CA PRO A 25 13.34 6.09 6.83
C PRO A 25 12.17 5.92 7.78
N ALA A 26 12.49 5.72 9.05
CA ALA A 26 11.47 5.66 10.07
C ALA A 26 10.86 7.05 10.23
N SER A 27 9.55 7.13 10.52
CA SER A 27 8.91 8.42 10.84
C SER A 27 9.69 9.13 11.96
N GLU A 28 9.69 10.45 12.02
CA GLU A 28 10.26 11.22 13.16
C GLU A 28 9.24 11.41 14.29
N LEU A 29 7.96 11.12 14.05
CA LEU A 29 6.91 11.26 15.06
C LEU A 29 6.94 10.10 16.06
N ARG A 30 6.99 10.43 17.35
CA ARG A 30 6.98 9.48 18.47
C ARG A 30 5.87 9.83 19.46
N PHE A 31 5.28 8.81 20.07
CA PHE A 31 4.55 8.98 21.32
C PHE A 31 5.53 9.22 22.47
N ASP A 32 5.05 9.72 23.61
CA ASP A 32 5.88 10.00 24.80
C ASP A 32 6.69 8.78 25.30
N GLY A 33 6.26 7.56 24.95
CA GLY A 33 6.98 6.31 25.23
C GLY A 33 8.03 5.88 24.19
N GLY A 34 8.32 6.71 23.18
CA GLY A 34 9.31 6.40 22.13
C GLY A 34 8.81 5.44 21.04
N ALA A 35 7.53 5.08 21.03
CA ALA A 35 6.93 4.27 19.97
C ALA A 35 6.62 5.09 18.72
N HIS A 36 6.74 4.47 17.54
CA HIS A 36 6.34 5.08 16.27
C HIS A 36 4.82 5.15 16.13
N ALA A 37 4.31 6.26 15.58
CA ALA A 37 2.93 6.37 15.13
C ALA A 37 2.82 5.98 13.64
N ARG A 38 1.83 5.14 13.31
CA ARG A 38 1.46 4.81 11.92
C ARG A 38 -0.04 4.93 11.77
N ILE A 39 -0.47 5.47 10.63
CA ILE A 39 -1.88 5.57 10.26
C ILE A 39 -2.16 4.48 9.23
N GLU A 40 -3.13 3.63 9.54
CA GLU A 40 -3.64 2.60 8.67
C GLU A 40 -5.13 2.87 8.40
N ILE A 41 -5.53 2.79 7.13
CA ILE A 41 -6.92 2.92 6.72
C ILE A 41 -7.36 1.60 6.10
N SER A 42 -8.38 0.99 6.68
CA SER A 42 -9.02 -0.21 6.16
C SER A 42 -10.35 0.12 5.49
N GLY A 43 -10.89 -0.84 4.72
CA GLY A 43 -12.19 -0.69 4.06
C GLY A 43 -12.15 0.16 2.80
N VAL A 44 -10.99 0.26 2.14
CA VAL A 44 -10.86 0.89 0.83
C VAL A 44 -11.22 -0.14 -0.24
N GLU A 45 -12.50 -0.23 -0.58
CA GLU A 45 -13.02 -1.36 -1.38
C GLU A 45 -13.12 -1.08 -2.88
N SER A 46 -12.91 0.16 -3.34
CA SER A 46 -12.97 0.56 -4.76
C SER A 46 -11.86 1.53 -5.10
N VAL A 47 -11.53 1.66 -6.39
CA VAL A 47 -10.50 2.64 -6.81
C VAL A 47 -10.94 4.06 -6.48
N SER A 48 -12.23 4.36 -6.63
CA SER A 48 -12.78 5.69 -6.28
C SER A 48 -12.58 6.05 -4.80
N ASN A 49 -12.68 5.07 -3.89
CA ASN A 49 -12.41 5.28 -2.48
C ASN A 49 -10.93 5.50 -2.22
N LEU A 50 -10.05 4.75 -2.90
CA LEU A 50 -8.61 4.93 -2.80
C LEU A 50 -8.19 6.34 -3.23
N GLU A 51 -8.66 6.80 -4.40
CA GLU A 51 -8.38 8.15 -4.87
C GLU A 51 -8.88 9.22 -3.91
N THR A 52 -10.10 9.06 -3.41
CA THR A 52 -10.70 10.02 -2.47
C THR A 52 -9.90 10.08 -1.18
N MET A 53 -9.47 8.92 -0.67
CA MET A 53 -8.62 8.83 0.52
C MET A 53 -7.28 9.55 0.30
N VAL A 54 -6.60 9.31 -0.83
CA VAL A 54 -5.34 9.98 -1.18
C VAL A 54 -5.54 11.50 -1.26
N LYS A 55 -6.56 11.97 -1.98
CA LYS A 55 -6.89 13.40 -2.10
C LYS A 55 -7.13 14.06 -0.73
N GLU A 56 -7.85 13.38 0.16
CA GLU A 56 -8.16 13.90 1.49
C GLU A 56 -6.96 13.86 2.45
N ALA A 57 -6.05 12.88 2.29
CA ALA A 57 -4.78 12.79 3.01
C ALA A 57 -3.84 13.94 2.60
N ASP A 58 -3.70 14.19 1.30
CA ASP A 58 -2.89 15.30 0.75
C ASP A 58 -3.42 16.64 1.23
N LYS A 59 -4.74 16.86 1.14
CA LYS A 59 -5.40 18.09 1.58
C LYS A 59 -5.16 18.41 3.07
N ARG A 60 -5.02 17.38 3.91
CA ARG A 60 -4.77 17.54 5.36
C ARG A 60 -3.29 17.45 5.72
N ASN A 61 -2.42 17.21 4.75
CA ASN A 61 -1.00 16.96 4.95
C ASN A 61 -0.76 15.84 5.99
N ILE A 62 -1.47 14.71 5.83
CA ILE A 62 -1.36 13.54 6.71
C ILE A 62 -0.75 12.37 5.93
N THR A 63 0.24 11.71 6.53
CA THR A 63 0.85 10.50 5.96
C THR A 63 0.07 9.24 6.36
N VAL A 64 -0.59 8.61 5.38
CA VAL A 64 -1.17 7.26 5.52
C VAL A 64 -0.09 6.23 5.16
N HIS A 65 0.21 5.33 6.10
CA HIS A 65 1.34 4.40 5.98
C HIS A 65 0.93 3.08 5.34
N ARG A 66 -0.34 2.69 5.51
CA ARG A 66 -0.88 1.45 4.98
C ARG A 66 -2.35 1.63 4.64
N VAL A 67 -2.73 1.03 3.52
CA VAL A 67 -4.12 0.91 3.10
C VAL A 67 -4.43 -0.57 3.01
N ILE A 68 -5.56 -0.98 3.58
CA ILE A 68 -6.10 -2.32 3.41
C ILE A 68 -7.30 -2.22 2.49
N SER A 69 -7.19 -2.88 1.35
CA SER A 69 -8.17 -2.83 0.28
C SER A 69 -8.73 -4.21 -0.04
N LEU A 70 -9.91 -4.23 -0.66
CA LEU A 70 -10.54 -5.43 -1.23
C LEU A 70 -10.84 -6.53 -0.19
N VAL A 71 -11.13 -6.14 1.06
CA VAL A 71 -11.44 -7.10 2.14
C VAL A 71 -12.77 -7.80 1.88
N LYS A 72 -13.70 -7.13 1.18
CA LYS A 72 -14.95 -7.75 0.72
C LYS A 72 -14.75 -8.71 -0.45
N GLY A 73 -13.52 -8.82 -0.95
CA GLY A 73 -13.14 -9.69 -2.06
C GLY A 73 -12.95 -8.90 -3.35
N ALA A 74 -11.79 -9.08 -3.96
CA ALA A 74 -11.46 -8.51 -5.27
C ALA A 74 -12.42 -8.96 -6.39
N THR A 75 -13.17 -10.05 -6.18
CA THR A 75 -14.17 -10.59 -7.12
C THR A 75 -15.37 -9.68 -7.35
N LEU A 76 -15.54 -8.64 -6.53
CA LEU A 76 -16.58 -7.63 -6.73
C LEU A 76 -16.15 -6.51 -7.68
N LEU A 77 -14.87 -6.47 -8.06
CA LEU A 77 -14.32 -5.51 -9.01
C LEU A 77 -14.25 -6.14 -10.40
N ASP A 78 -14.51 -5.35 -11.43
CA ASP A 78 -14.27 -5.77 -12.79
C ASP A 78 -12.79 -5.65 -13.19
N ASP A 79 -12.43 -6.24 -14.32
CA ASP A 79 -11.05 -6.26 -14.82
C ASP A 79 -10.48 -4.85 -15.06
N GLN A 80 -11.34 -3.89 -15.41
CA GLN A 80 -10.90 -2.52 -15.65
C GLN A 80 -10.57 -1.83 -14.33
N GLU A 81 -11.40 -2.01 -13.32
CA GLU A 81 -11.18 -1.46 -11.98
C GLU A 81 -9.95 -2.09 -11.33
N LEU A 82 -9.76 -3.41 -11.45
CA LEU A 82 -8.55 -4.08 -10.95
C LEU A 82 -7.28 -3.58 -11.62
N LYS A 83 -7.29 -3.39 -12.95
CA LYS A 83 -6.15 -2.81 -13.68
C LYS A 83 -5.86 -1.40 -13.22
N TYR A 84 -6.88 -0.62 -12.91
CA TYR A 84 -6.70 0.75 -12.44
C TYR A 84 -6.20 0.78 -10.99
N PHE A 85 -6.67 -0.14 -10.14
CA PHE A 85 -6.18 -0.31 -8.76
C PHE A 85 -4.68 -0.65 -8.71
N ALA A 86 -4.15 -1.33 -9.74
CA ALA A 86 -2.78 -1.79 -9.80
C ALA A 86 -1.76 -0.77 -10.36
N GLN A 87 -2.21 0.41 -10.80
CA GLN A 87 -1.34 1.50 -11.25
C GLN A 87 -0.69 2.23 -10.07
#